data_AF-A0A081HU88-F1
#
_entry.id   AF-A0A081HU88-F1
#
_cell.length_a   1.000
_cell.length_b   1.000
_cell.length_c   1.000
_cell.angle_alpha   90.00
_cell.angle_beta   90.00
_cell.angle_gamma   90.00
#
_symmetry.space_group_name_H-M   'P 1'
#
loop_
_entity.id
_entity.type
_entity.pdbx_description
1 polymer ?
#
loop_
_entity_poly.entity_id
_entity_poly.type
_entity_poly.pdbx_seq_one_letter_code
_entity_poly.pdbx_strand_id
1 'polypeptide(L)'
;MHPFTQEYDLIVLGSGPGGQKAAIAAAKLGKSLAVIEHSWMLGGVYTNTTGTIPSKTLREAVLHLTGITQRELYGASYRVTDNIPDVSFVGETEDNLTNASIAYEVGVSRYRELARGQIVGAPDGMLKLLVSPDDLKLLGVHVFGINATELVHIGQAIMGCGGTVEYLVDAVFNYPTFAEAYKVAALDVMNKLHTLSRLRQ
;
A
#
# COMPACT_ATOMS: atom_id res chain seq x y z
N MET A 1 -0.17 26.01 42.56
CA MET A 1 -0.11 25.42 41.20
C MET A 1 1.22 24.68 41.11
N HIS A 2 1.23 23.37 41.39
CA HIS A 2 2.47 22.58 41.35
C HIS A 2 2.86 22.31 39.89
N PRO A 3 4.10 22.60 39.47
CA PRO A 3 4.57 22.19 38.14
C PRO A 3 4.63 20.65 38.10
N PHE A 4 3.83 20.03 37.24
CA PHE A 4 3.95 18.61 36.90
C PHE A 4 5.28 18.40 36.18
N THR A 5 6.33 18.08 36.94
CA THR A 5 7.64 17.76 36.39
C THR A 5 7.68 16.25 36.22
N GLN A 6 7.39 15.76 35.01
CA GLN A 6 7.61 14.35 34.68
C GLN A 6 9.07 14.18 34.28
N GLU A 7 9.80 13.33 35.01
CA GLU A 7 11.16 12.94 34.64
C GLU A 7 11.10 11.90 33.52
N TYR A 8 11.92 12.10 32.50
CA TYR A 8 12.09 11.19 31.37
C TYR A 8 13.58 10.92 31.16
N ASP A 9 13.92 9.66 30.88
CA ASP A 9 15.28 9.25 30.51
C ASP A 9 15.67 9.72 29.10
N LEU A 10 14.70 9.93 28.20
CA LEU A 10 14.94 10.32 26.81
C LEU A 10 13.80 11.18 26.26
N ILE A 11 14.15 12.25 25.55
CA ILE A 11 13.22 13.04 24.76
C ILE A 11 13.52 12.82 23.27
N VAL A 12 12.52 12.39 22.52
CA VAL A 12 12.59 12.18 21.07
C VAL A 12 11.86 13.32 20.38
N LEU A 13 12.58 14.11 19.58
CA LEU A 13 12.01 15.21 18.81
C LEU A 13 11.65 14.71 17.40
N GLY A 14 10.36 14.73 17.09
CA GLY A 14 9.78 14.27 15.84
C GLY A 14 9.41 12.78 15.87
N SER A 15 8.27 12.46 15.28
CA SER A 15 7.67 11.13 15.21
C SER A 15 7.93 10.42 13.87
N GLY A 16 8.82 10.95 13.03
CA GLY A 16 9.23 10.33 11.77
C GLY A 16 10.02 9.02 11.94
N PRO A 17 10.46 8.36 10.86
CA PRO A 17 11.06 7.02 10.89
C PRO A 17 12.26 6.88 11.85
N GLY A 18 13.09 7.92 11.96
CA GLY A 18 14.20 7.96 12.91
C GLY A 18 13.72 8.09 14.36
N GLY A 19 12.78 9.00 14.63
CA GLY A 19 12.23 9.22 15.97
C GLY A 19 11.41 8.05 16.47
N GLN A 20 10.60 7.42 15.62
CA GLN A 20 9.85 6.22 15.97
C GLN A 20 10.78 5.05 16.31
N LYS A 21 11.87 4.85 15.55
CA LYS A 21 12.87 3.82 15.87
C LYS A 21 13.60 4.11 17.17
N ALA A 22 13.98 5.36 17.42
CA ALA A 22 14.61 5.78 18.67
C ALA A 22 13.68 5.57 19.87
N ALA A 23 12.40 5.94 19.75
CA ALA A 23 11.39 5.76 20.78
C ALA A 23 11.13 4.27 21.08
N ILE A 24 10.98 3.44 20.04
CA ILE A 24 10.78 1.99 20.21
C ILE A 24 12.02 1.33 20.84
N ALA A 25 13.22 1.72 20.42
CA ALA A 25 14.46 1.18 20.97
C ALA A 25 14.61 1.54 22.47
N ALA A 26 14.34 2.79 22.83
CA ALA A 26 14.41 3.24 24.22
C ALA A 26 13.31 2.59 25.09
N ALA A 27 12.09 2.45 24.57
CA ALA A 27 11.01 1.74 25.27
C ALA A 27 11.38 0.26 25.53
N LYS A 28 11.99 -0.42 24.54
CA LYS A 28 12.47 -1.80 24.70
C LYS A 28 13.58 -1.94 25.74
N LEU A 29 14.35 -0.88 25.97
CA LEU A 29 15.37 -0.82 27.02
C LEU A 29 14.80 -0.40 28.38
N GLY A 30 13.48 -0.32 28.52
CA GLY A 30 12.79 0.04 29.76
C GLY A 30 12.94 1.51 30.15
N LYS A 31 13.30 2.38 29.21
CA LYS A 31 13.49 3.81 29.47
C LYS A 31 12.16 4.56 29.40
N SER A 32 11.97 5.47 30.35
CA SER A 32 10.88 6.44 30.32
C SER A 32 11.18 7.50 29.25
N LEU A 33 10.26 7.72 28.31
CA LEU A 33 10.51 8.61 27.18
C LEU A 33 9.31 9.48 26.83
N ALA A 34 9.59 10.65 26.27
CA ALA A 34 8.60 11.54 25.69
C ALA A 34 8.91 11.75 24.21
N VAL A 35 7.89 11.62 23.34
CA VAL A 35 7.98 11.98 21.93
C VAL A 35 7.29 13.33 21.74
N ILE A 36 7.99 14.31 21.19
CA ILE A 36 7.46 15.65 20.91
C ILE A 36 7.36 15.80 19.41
N GLU A 37 6.15 15.99 18.90
CA GLU A 37 5.87 16.26 17.50
C GLU A 37 5.30 17.68 17.37
N HIS A 38 5.77 18.43 16.37
CA HIS A 38 5.28 19.79 16.12
C HIS A 38 3.99 19.76 15.27
N SER A 39 3.81 18.70 14.48
CA SER A 39 2.62 18.51 13.65
C SER A 39 1.45 17.90 14.43
N TRP A 40 0.23 18.28 14.06
CA TRP A 40 -1.00 17.66 14.57
C TRP A 40 -1.15 16.18 14.18
N MET A 41 -0.40 15.72 13.17
CA MET A 41 -0.43 14.34 12.69
C MET A 41 0.90 13.63 12.98
N LEU A 42 0.83 12.40 13.52
CA LEU A 42 2.00 11.58 13.85
C LEU A 42 2.63 10.95 12.59
N GLY A 43 3.95 10.74 12.65
CA GLY A 43 4.79 10.11 11.62
C GLY A 43 5.77 11.06 10.89
N GLY A 44 5.92 12.28 11.42
CA GLY A 44 6.85 13.31 10.94
C GLY A 44 6.66 13.66 9.47
N VAL A 45 7.69 14.23 8.85
CA VAL A 45 7.64 14.59 7.42
C VAL A 45 7.51 13.36 6.52
N TYR A 46 7.61 12.11 7.00
CA TYR A 46 7.62 10.93 6.13
C TYR A 46 6.20 10.45 5.76
N THR A 47 5.22 10.64 6.64
CA THR A 47 3.79 10.31 6.44
C THR A 47 2.89 11.53 6.33
N ASN A 48 3.36 12.71 6.75
CA ASN A 48 2.62 13.95 6.57
C ASN A 48 2.93 14.50 5.17
N THR A 49 1.92 15.11 4.54
CA THR A 49 1.72 15.46 3.12
C THR A 49 2.88 16.15 2.36
N THR A 50 4.04 16.34 2.98
CA THR A 50 5.24 17.00 2.45
C THR A 50 6.47 16.08 2.53
N GLY A 51 6.28 14.78 2.31
CA GLY A 51 7.26 13.75 2.64
C GLY A 51 8.09 13.13 1.54
N THR A 52 9.13 12.44 1.99
CA THR A 52 10.10 11.75 1.14
C THR A 52 9.48 10.62 0.32
N ILE A 53 8.45 9.94 0.84
CA ILE A 53 7.70 8.92 0.09
C ILE A 53 6.95 9.59 -1.08
N PRO A 54 6.07 10.60 -0.87
CA PRO A 54 5.48 11.36 -1.98
C PRO A 54 6.51 11.92 -2.96
N SER A 55 7.64 12.45 -2.48
CA SER A 55 8.64 13.08 -3.35
C SER A 55 9.46 12.08 -4.17
N LYS A 56 9.77 10.88 -3.62
CA LYS A 56 10.46 9.81 -4.36
C LYS A 56 9.50 9.10 -5.33
N THR A 57 8.27 8.86 -4.90
CA THR A 57 7.22 8.29 -5.76
C THR A 57 6.84 9.26 -6.89
N LEU A 58 6.70 10.57 -6.60
CA LEU A 58 6.45 11.60 -7.61
C LEU A 58 7.65 11.78 -8.54
N ARG A 59 8.89 11.79 -8.02
CA ARG A 59 10.09 11.84 -8.85
C ARG A 59 10.13 10.67 -9.83
N GLU A 60 9.78 9.47 -9.38
CA GLU A 60 9.77 8.28 -10.23
C GLU A 60 8.61 8.29 -11.22
N ALA A 61 7.42 8.72 -10.79
CA ALA A 61 6.28 8.94 -11.66
C ALA A 61 6.58 10.03 -12.73
N VAL A 62 7.28 11.11 -12.38
CA VAL A 62 7.67 12.18 -13.32
C VAL A 62 8.78 11.71 -14.28
N LEU A 63 9.78 10.98 -13.79
CA LEU A 63 10.81 10.36 -14.65
C LEU A 63 10.19 9.40 -15.66
N HIS A 64 9.13 8.68 -15.27
CA HIS A 64 8.42 7.75 -16.16
C HIS A 64 7.39 8.46 -17.08
N LEU A 65 6.64 9.44 -16.58
CA LEU A 65 5.63 10.19 -17.35
C LEU A 65 6.22 11.11 -18.42
N THR A 66 7.48 11.54 -18.27
CA THR A 66 8.20 12.22 -19.35
C THR A 66 8.60 11.27 -20.50
N GLY A 67 8.28 9.98 -20.37
CA GLY A 67 8.23 8.98 -21.44
C GLY A 67 6.83 8.39 -21.65
N ILE A 68 5.94 9.17 -22.31
CA ILE A 68 4.87 8.69 -23.24
C ILE A 68 3.58 8.06 -22.64
N THR A 69 2.47 8.83 -22.73
CA THR A 69 1.01 8.47 -22.87
C THR A 69 0.35 7.51 -21.85
N GLN A 70 -0.85 7.73 -21.29
CA GLN A 70 -2.13 8.14 -21.91
C GLN A 70 -3.03 8.86 -20.89
N ARG A 71 -3.76 9.86 -21.39
CA ARG A 71 -4.99 10.41 -20.81
C ARG A 71 -6.16 9.62 -21.38
N GLU A 72 -7.08 9.17 -20.52
CA GLU A 72 -8.54 9.19 -20.72
C GLU A 72 -9.24 8.43 -19.59
N LEU A 73 -10.55 8.69 -19.39
CA LEU A 73 -11.53 7.99 -18.55
C LEU A 73 -12.05 8.74 -17.30
N TYR A 74 -12.70 9.90 -17.49
CA TYR A 74 -13.63 10.43 -16.48
C TYR A 74 -14.99 10.71 -17.15
N GLY A 75 -15.88 9.72 -17.09
CA GLY A 75 -17.29 9.84 -17.46
C GLY A 75 -18.09 10.43 -16.31
N ALA A 76 -18.81 11.51 -16.60
CA ALA A 76 -19.64 12.26 -15.67
C ALA A 76 -20.85 11.42 -15.20
N SER A 77 -21.02 11.29 -13.88
CA SER A 77 -22.29 11.31 -13.12
C SER A 77 -22.15 10.57 -11.78
N TYR A 78 -21.82 11.24 -10.66
CA TYR A 78 -22.28 10.77 -9.34
C TYR A 78 -22.17 11.85 -8.26
N ARG A 79 -23.17 11.90 -7.37
CA ARG A 79 -23.34 12.90 -6.31
C ARG A 79 -22.23 12.79 -5.26
N VAL A 80 -21.69 13.93 -4.86
CA VAL A 80 -20.64 14.08 -3.85
C VAL A 80 -21.20 13.83 -2.45
N THR A 81 -20.82 12.70 -1.85
CA THR A 81 -20.65 12.57 -0.41
C THR A 81 -19.16 12.75 -0.11
N ASP A 82 -18.81 13.50 0.94
CA ASP A 82 -17.48 14.09 1.24
C ASP A 82 -16.27 13.12 1.37
N ASN A 83 -16.38 11.86 0.98
CA ASN A 83 -15.26 10.93 0.82
C ASN A 83 -15.62 9.92 -0.28
N ILE A 84 -15.33 10.26 -1.54
CA ILE A 84 -15.34 9.28 -2.63
C ILE A 84 -13.99 8.55 -2.55
N PRO A 85 -13.96 7.24 -2.19
CA PRO A 85 -12.72 6.48 -2.23
C PRO A 85 -12.13 6.45 -3.64
N ASP A 86 -10.83 6.73 -3.74
CA ASP A 86 -10.12 6.73 -5.01
C ASP A 86 -10.14 5.34 -5.66
N VAL A 87 -10.24 5.32 -7.00
CA VAL A 87 -10.13 4.11 -7.80
C VAL A 87 -8.94 4.28 -8.72
N SER A 88 -8.04 3.29 -8.76
CA SER A 88 -6.92 3.28 -9.69
C SER A 88 -6.58 1.87 -10.12
N PHE A 89 -6.26 1.69 -11.39
CA PHE A 89 -5.87 0.38 -11.91
C PHE A 89 -4.80 0.51 -13.00
N VAL A 90 -4.06 -0.57 -13.18
CA VAL A 90 -3.06 -0.74 -14.25
C VAL A 90 -3.15 -2.17 -14.79
N GLY A 91 -2.89 -2.33 -16.09
CA GLY A 91 -2.97 -3.62 -16.75
C GLY A 91 -4.37 -3.99 -17.20
N GLU A 92 -4.60 -5.29 -17.33
CA GLU A 92 -5.86 -5.84 -17.82
C GLU A 92 -6.97 -5.82 -16.77
N THR A 93 -8.21 -5.90 -17.24
CA THR A 93 -9.39 -6.12 -16.41
C THR A 93 -9.84 -7.58 -16.48
N GLU A 94 -10.62 -8.03 -15.50
CA GLU A 94 -11.21 -9.36 -15.52
C GLU A 94 -12.08 -9.57 -16.76
N ASP A 95 -12.85 -8.56 -17.16
CA ASP A 95 -13.66 -8.59 -18.38
C ASP A 95 -12.80 -8.74 -19.62
N ASN A 96 -11.69 -8.00 -19.73
CA ASN A 96 -10.76 -8.12 -20.85
C ASN A 96 -10.14 -9.52 -20.93
N LEU A 97 -9.64 -10.03 -19.81
CA LEU A 97 -9.01 -11.36 -19.75
C LEU A 97 -10.01 -12.46 -20.08
N THR A 98 -11.23 -12.36 -19.55
CA THR A 98 -12.32 -13.29 -19.83
C THR A 98 -12.69 -13.28 -21.31
N ASN A 99 -12.87 -12.09 -21.90
CA ASN A 99 -13.18 -11.94 -23.33
C ASN A 99 -12.04 -12.44 -24.23
N ALA A 100 -10.79 -12.26 -23.81
CA ALA A 100 -9.61 -12.74 -24.52
C ALA A 100 -9.33 -14.23 -24.28
N SER A 101 -10.12 -14.91 -23.44
CA SER A 101 -9.89 -16.30 -23.02
C SER A 101 -8.49 -16.54 -22.44
N ILE A 102 -7.96 -15.55 -21.73
CA ILE A 102 -6.67 -15.64 -21.03
C ILE A 102 -6.95 -16.14 -19.62
N ALA A 103 -6.31 -17.24 -19.23
CA ALA A 103 -6.45 -17.77 -17.87
C ALA A 103 -5.81 -16.81 -16.85
N TYR A 104 -6.53 -16.55 -15.76
CA TYR A 104 -6.06 -15.69 -14.68
C TYR A 104 -6.61 -16.15 -13.33
N GLU A 105 -5.85 -15.87 -12.28
CA GLU A 105 -6.26 -16.03 -10.89
C GLU A 105 -6.35 -14.67 -10.20
N VAL A 106 -7.30 -14.57 -9.27
CA VAL A 106 -7.59 -13.32 -8.57
C VAL A 106 -7.13 -13.40 -7.12
N GLY A 107 -6.29 -12.44 -6.73
CA GLY A 107 -5.89 -12.21 -5.34
C GLY A 107 -6.55 -10.98 -4.79
N VAL A 108 -7.09 -11.04 -3.57
CA VAL A 108 -7.75 -9.90 -2.95
C VAL A 108 -7.19 -9.64 -1.55
N SER A 109 -6.99 -8.36 -1.24
CA SER A 109 -6.77 -7.87 0.12
C SER A 109 -7.76 -6.77 0.43
N ARG A 110 -8.41 -6.83 1.59
CA ARG A 110 -9.39 -5.82 2.02
C ARG A 110 -8.77 -4.91 3.07
N TYR A 111 -9.02 -3.60 3.00
CA TYR A 111 -8.44 -2.65 3.95
C TYR A 111 -8.89 -2.90 5.39
N ARG A 112 -10.12 -3.43 5.57
CA ARG A 112 -10.62 -3.88 6.88
C ARG A 112 -9.78 -4.97 7.54
N GLU A 113 -8.98 -5.73 6.78
CA GLU A 113 -8.08 -6.77 7.30
C GLU A 113 -6.67 -6.24 7.57
N LEU A 114 -6.36 -5.03 7.10
CA LEU A 114 -5.06 -4.40 7.28
C LEU A 114 -5.04 -3.56 8.55
N ALA A 115 -3.95 -3.66 9.32
CA ALA A 115 -3.74 -2.85 10.51
C ALA A 115 -3.83 -1.35 10.19
N ARG A 116 -3.31 -0.92 9.04
CA ARG A 116 -3.38 0.50 8.62
C ARG A 116 -4.82 0.97 8.39
N GLY A 117 -5.68 0.16 7.77
CA GLY A 117 -7.07 0.51 7.53
C GLY A 117 -7.85 0.71 8.84
N GLN A 118 -7.57 -0.14 9.84
CA GLN A 118 -8.14 -0.01 11.18
C GLN A 118 -7.63 1.23 11.93
N ILE A 119 -6.31 1.50 11.88
CA ILE A 119 -5.70 2.64 12.57
C ILE A 119 -6.20 3.99 12.02
N VAL A 120 -6.33 4.11 10.70
CA VAL A 120 -6.78 5.34 10.03
C VAL A 120 -8.30 5.52 10.14
N GLY A 121 -9.04 4.48 10.50
CA GLY A 121 -10.50 4.51 10.47
C GLY A 121 -11.07 4.53 9.04
N ALA A 122 -10.29 4.02 8.07
CA ALA A 122 -10.69 3.89 6.66
C ALA A 122 -10.65 2.41 6.25
N PRO A 123 -11.56 1.57 6.77
CA PRO A 123 -11.61 0.14 6.47
C PRO A 123 -12.19 -0.15 5.09
N ASP A 124 -12.82 0.84 4.46
CA ASP A 124 -13.44 0.74 3.15
C ASP A 124 -12.38 0.90 2.06
N GLY A 125 -12.04 -0.24 1.44
CA GLY A 125 -11.06 -0.32 0.39
C GLY A 125 -10.63 -1.76 0.10
N MET A 126 -10.07 -1.97 -1.08
CA MET A 126 -9.52 -3.25 -1.50
C MET A 126 -8.40 -3.06 -2.51
N LEU A 127 -7.50 -4.03 -2.52
CA LEU A 127 -6.53 -4.23 -3.59
C LEU A 127 -6.78 -5.61 -4.20
N LYS A 128 -6.79 -5.65 -5.52
CA LYS A 128 -6.98 -6.85 -6.32
C LYS A 128 -5.81 -7.02 -7.28
N LEU A 129 -5.28 -8.24 -7.35
CA LEU A 129 -4.26 -8.66 -8.30
C LEU A 129 -4.88 -9.67 -9.26
N LEU A 130 -4.57 -9.53 -10.55
CA LEU A 130 -4.86 -10.52 -11.59
C LEU A 130 -3.53 -11.13 -12.01
N VAL A 131 -3.40 -12.44 -11.88
CA VAL A 131 -2.12 -13.14 -12.04
C VAL A 131 -2.30 -14.30 -13.00
N SER A 132 -1.36 -14.51 -13.91
CA SER A 132 -1.36 -15.70 -14.75
C SER A 132 -1.02 -16.94 -13.92
N PRO A 133 -1.81 -18.02 -13.97
CA PRO A 133 -1.52 -19.25 -13.24
C PRO A 133 -0.30 -20.01 -13.79
N ASP A 134 0.09 -19.75 -15.05
CA ASP A 134 1.13 -20.51 -15.74
C ASP A 134 2.53 -19.97 -15.46
N ASP A 135 2.71 -18.66 -15.54
CA ASP A 135 4.02 -18.00 -15.39
C ASP A 135 4.10 -17.04 -14.19
N LEU A 136 3.04 -16.98 -13.39
CA LEU A 136 2.94 -16.16 -12.18
C LEU A 136 3.12 -14.65 -12.42
N LYS A 137 3.02 -14.20 -13.68
CA LYS A 137 3.12 -12.78 -14.01
C LYS A 137 1.88 -12.02 -13.57
N LEU A 138 2.12 -10.78 -13.17
CA LEU A 138 1.07 -9.84 -12.83
C LEU A 138 0.45 -9.27 -14.13
N LEU A 139 -0.83 -9.60 -14.36
CA LEU A 139 -1.59 -9.17 -15.53
C LEU A 139 -2.34 -7.86 -15.29
N GLY A 140 -2.73 -7.59 -14.04
CA GLY A 140 -3.41 -6.36 -13.67
C GLY A 140 -3.44 -6.14 -12.16
N VAL A 141 -3.52 -4.87 -11.77
CA VAL A 141 -3.68 -4.44 -10.38
C VAL A 141 -4.77 -3.41 -10.30
N HIS A 142 -5.78 -3.67 -9.49
CA HIS A 142 -6.91 -2.77 -9.28
C HIS A 142 -6.97 -2.40 -7.80
N VAL A 143 -7.02 -1.12 -7.50
CA VAL A 143 -7.04 -0.58 -6.14
C VAL A 143 -8.24 0.34 -5.99
N PHE A 144 -8.93 0.18 -4.86
CA PHE A 144 -10.06 0.98 -4.44
C PHE A 144 -9.85 1.39 -2.99
N GLY A 145 -10.01 2.67 -2.67
CA GLY A 145 -9.85 3.19 -1.31
C GLY A 145 -8.78 4.26 -1.21
N ILE A 146 -8.51 4.70 0.01
CA ILE A 146 -7.51 5.75 0.27
C ILE A 146 -6.13 5.37 -0.29
N ASN A 147 -5.47 6.34 -0.91
CA ASN A 147 -4.16 6.20 -1.57
C ASN A 147 -4.14 5.20 -2.75
N ALA A 148 -5.28 4.93 -3.40
CA ALA A 148 -5.30 4.02 -4.56
C ALA A 148 -4.34 4.47 -5.67
N THR A 149 -4.24 5.77 -5.91
CA THR A 149 -3.36 6.34 -6.96
C THR A 149 -1.88 6.17 -6.67
N GLU A 150 -1.48 5.98 -5.42
CA GLU A 150 -0.09 5.84 -4.99
C GLU A 150 0.27 4.36 -4.88
N LEU A 151 -0.69 3.54 -4.49
CA LEU A 151 -0.52 2.10 -4.42
C LEU A 151 -0.43 1.48 -5.80
N VAL A 152 -1.22 1.92 -6.79
CA VAL A 152 -1.22 1.33 -8.14
C VAL A 152 0.17 1.31 -8.79
N HIS A 153 1.01 2.30 -8.47
CA HIS A 153 2.34 2.44 -9.04
C HIS A 153 3.30 1.30 -8.63
N ILE A 154 3.09 0.66 -7.49
CA ILE A 154 3.86 -0.53 -7.09
C ILE A 154 3.62 -1.66 -8.08
N GLY A 155 2.34 -1.92 -8.40
CA GLY A 155 1.91 -2.87 -9.41
C GLY A 155 2.47 -2.53 -10.78
N GLN A 156 2.33 -1.27 -11.20
CA GLN A 156 2.86 -0.78 -12.47
C GLN A 156 4.37 -1.01 -12.60
N ALA A 157 5.15 -0.73 -11.55
CA ALA A 157 6.59 -0.93 -11.55
C ALA A 157 6.97 -2.41 -11.70
N ILE A 158 6.26 -3.30 -11.00
CA ILE A 158 6.49 -4.75 -11.07
C ILE A 158 6.14 -5.27 -12.47
N MET A 159 5.00 -4.86 -13.02
CA MET A 159 4.60 -5.21 -14.38
C MET A 159 5.61 -4.70 -15.41
N GLY A 160 6.06 -3.45 -15.30
CA GLY A 160 7.06 -2.85 -16.20
C GLY A 160 8.43 -3.52 -16.14
N CYS A 161 8.80 -4.08 -14.98
CA CYS A 161 10.03 -4.87 -14.82
C CYS A 161 9.85 -6.35 -15.20
N GLY A 162 8.65 -6.78 -15.60
CA GLY A 162 8.35 -8.19 -15.88
C GLY A 162 8.38 -9.09 -14.63
N GLY A 163 8.14 -8.52 -13.45
CA GLY A 163 8.14 -9.25 -12.18
C GLY A 163 6.92 -10.15 -11.98
N THR A 164 7.06 -11.15 -11.12
CA THR A 164 6.03 -12.13 -10.79
C THR A 164 5.35 -11.81 -9.44
N VAL A 165 4.23 -12.48 -9.16
CA VAL A 165 3.56 -12.39 -7.85
C VAL A 165 4.44 -12.90 -6.70
N GLU A 166 5.41 -13.78 -6.97
CA GLU A 166 6.36 -14.27 -5.97
C GLU A 166 7.22 -13.15 -5.38
N TYR A 167 7.60 -12.18 -6.22
CA TYR A 167 8.30 -10.99 -5.73
C TYR A 167 7.48 -10.26 -4.64
N LEU A 168 6.16 -10.17 -4.79
CA LEU A 168 5.28 -9.54 -3.80
C LEU A 168 5.18 -10.37 -2.51
N VAL A 169 5.26 -11.69 -2.60
CA VAL A 169 5.29 -12.60 -1.45
C VAL A 169 6.60 -12.44 -0.68
N ASP A 170 7.72 -12.32 -1.38
CA ASP A 170 9.04 -12.23 -0.76
C ASP A 170 9.38 -10.80 -0.28
N ALA A 171 8.83 -9.78 -0.93
CA ALA A 171 9.09 -8.38 -0.62
C ALA A 171 8.75 -8.02 0.83
N VAL A 172 9.65 -7.26 1.46
CA VAL A 172 9.41 -6.70 2.80
C VAL A 172 8.68 -5.37 2.65
N PHE A 173 7.37 -5.39 2.86
CA PHE A 173 6.57 -4.17 2.98
C PHE A 173 6.74 -3.57 4.37
N ASN A 174 6.72 -2.24 4.44
CA ASN A 174 6.77 -1.54 5.72
C ASN A 174 5.44 -1.71 6.47
N TYR A 175 5.53 -2.05 7.75
CA TYR A 175 4.37 -2.16 8.65
C TYR A 175 4.27 -0.95 9.59
N PRO A 176 3.07 -0.38 9.83
CA PRO A 176 1.79 -0.62 9.15
C PRO A 176 1.59 0.32 7.94
N THR A 177 1.35 -0.22 6.75
CA THR A 177 1.03 0.57 5.54
C THR A 177 -0.03 -0.10 4.67
N PHE A 178 -0.72 0.67 3.82
CA PHE A 178 -1.63 0.07 2.82
C PHE A 178 -0.88 -0.70 1.72
N ALA A 179 0.42 -0.48 1.55
CA ALA A 179 1.23 -1.24 0.60
C ALA A 179 1.29 -2.74 0.95
N GLU A 180 1.05 -3.10 2.22
CA GLU A 180 0.93 -4.50 2.64
C GLU A 180 -0.22 -5.24 1.97
N ALA A 181 -1.21 -4.52 1.45
CA ALA A 181 -2.30 -5.10 0.69
C ALA A 181 -1.79 -5.94 -0.50
N TYR A 182 -0.66 -5.54 -1.11
CA TYR A 182 -0.03 -6.31 -2.17
C TYR A 182 0.44 -7.68 -1.69
N LYS A 183 1.12 -7.76 -0.54
CA LYS A 183 1.59 -9.03 0.03
C LYS A 183 0.41 -9.92 0.42
N VAL A 184 -0.63 -9.37 1.03
CA VAL A 184 -1.83 -10.14 1.40
C VAL A 184 -2.55 -10.67 0.17
N ALA A 185 -2.74 -9.84 -0.86
CA ALA A 185 -3.37 -10.27 -2.11
C ALA A 185 -2.51 -11.30 -2.87
N ALA A 186 -1.19 -11.15 -2.85
CA ALA A 186 -0.26 -12.11 -3.45
C ALA A 186 -0.31 -13.48 -2.75
N LEU A 187 -0.34 -13.49 -1.42
CA LEU A 187 -0.51 -14.73 -0.64
C LEU A 187 -1.87 -15.39 -0.91
N ASP A 188 -2.93 -14.61 -1.09
CA ASP A 188 -4.25 -15.13 -1.48
C ASP A 188 -4.21 -15.86 -2.84
N VAL A 189 -3.56 -15.29 -3.86
CA VAL A 189 -3.33 -15.98 -5.15
C VAL A 189 -2.54 -17.28 -4.95
N MET A 190 -1.41 -17.20 -4.25
CA MET A 190 -0.52 -18.37 -4.09
C MET A 190 -1.23 -19.50 -3.35
N ASN A 191 -2.03 -19.20 -2.33
CA ASN A 191 -2.81 -20.20 -1.61
C ASN A 191 -3.84 -20.89 -2.52
N LYS A 192 -4.50 -20.15 -3.42
CA LYS A 192 -5.44 -20.70 -4.40
C LYS A 192 -4.74 -21.62 -5.40
N LEU A 193 -3.62 -21.16 -5.98
CA LEU A 193 -2.80 -21.96 -6.91
C LEU A 193 -2.24 -23.24 -6.27
N HIS A 194 -1.76 -23.15 -5.02
CA HIS A 194 -1.29 -24.30 -4.26
C HIS A 194 -2.41 -25.30 -3.96
N THR A 195 -3.63 -24.81 -3.74
CA THR A 195 -4.79 -25.69 -3.50
C THR A 195 -5.19 -26.41 -4.79
N LEU A 196 -5.22 -25.70 -5.92
CA LEU A 196 -5.56 -26.27 -7.23
C LEU A 196 -4.55 -27.34 -7.68
N SER A 197 -3.26 -27.10 -7.46
CA SER A 197 -2.21 -28.08 -7.81
C SER A 197 -2.31 -29.37 -6.99
N ARG A 198 -2.72 -29.31 -5.72
CA ARG A 198 -2.96 -30.49 -4.88
C ARG A 198 -4.18 -31.30 -5.32
N LEU A 199 -5.22 -30.66 -5.84
CA LEU A 199 -6.44 -31.34 -6.32
C LEU A 199 -6.24 -32.04 -7.68
N ARG A 200 -5.15 -31.72 -8.39
CA ARG A 200 -4.81 -32.30 -9.70
C ARG A 200 -3.91 -33.54 -9.62
N GLN A 201 -3.49 -33.94 -8.41
CA GLN A 201 -2.73 -35.16 -8.11
C GLN A 201 -3.65 -36.23 -7.54
#